data_AF-A0A6J3CBN5-F1
#
_entry.id   AF-A0A6J3CBN5-F1
#
_cell.length_a   1.000
_cell.length_b   1.000
_cell.length_c   1.000
_cell.angle_alpha   90.00
_cell.angle_beta   90.00
_cell.angle_gamma   90.00
#
_symmetry.space_group_name_H-M   'P 1'
#
loop_
_entity.id
_entity.type
_entity.pdbx_description
1 polymer ?
#
loop_
_entity_poly.entity_id
_entity_poly.type
_entity_poly.pdbx_seq_one_letter_code
_entity_poly.pdbx_strand_id
1 'polypeptide(L)'
;MATGIDLIISTVCNATFCEPIYDNPILEITKKETDSRNLINFINGKHLKVATYDNVPLSWTENGLNGSLVGRGVAFVILDILRQKFNFTYEVVIPERNYVLGGDKPEDSLIGLANSSVSIVGKLV
;
A
#
# COMPACT_ATOMS: atom_id res chain seq x y z
N MET A 1 -23.48 14.15 0.56
CA MET A 1 -22.60 14.90 -0.35
C MET A 1 -21.22 14.26 -0.31
N ALA A 2 -20.90 13.35 -1.23
CA ALA A 2 -19.61 12.66 -1.32
C ALA A 2 -19.25 12.32 -2.78
N THR A 3 -19.79 13.09 -3.74
CA THR A 3 -19.69 12.79 -5.17
C THR A 3 -18.30 13.05 -5.76
N GLY A 4 -17.45 13.84 -5.09
CA GLY A 4 -16.11 14.19 -5.59
C GLY A 4 -15.05 13.10 -5.38
N ILE A 5 -15.15 12.35 -4.28
CA ILE A 5 -14.15 11.32 -3.93
C ILE A 5 -14.37 10.08 -4.82
N ASP A 6 -15.63 9.69 -5.01
CA ASP A 6 -16.02 8.62 -5.92
C ASP A 6 -15.61 8.93 -7.37
N LEU A 7 -15.67 10.20 -7.78
CA LEU A 7 -15.24 10.63 -9.11
C LEU A 7 -13.72 10.48 -9.28
N ILE A 8 -12.92 10.89 -8.28
CA ILE A 8 -11.47 10.75 -8.31
C ILE A 8 -11.07 9.26 -8.30
N ILE A 9 -11.75 8.42 -7.52
CA ILE A 9 -11.48 6.97 -7.52
C ILE A 9 -11.89 6.34 -8.86
N SER A 10 -12.98 6.80 -9.48
CA SER A 10 -13.42 6.32 -10.80
C SER A 10 -12.47 6.71 -11.92
N THR A 11 -11.88 7.91 -11.89
CA THR A 11 -10.92 8.37 -12.90
C THR A 11 -9.55 7.69 -12.73
N VAL A 12 -9.12 7.39 -11.51
CA VAL A 12 -7.89 6.60 -11.26
C VAL A 12 -8.06 5.15 -11.74
N CYS A 13 -9.25 4.57 -11.60
CA CYS A 13 -9.55 3.25 -12.17
C CYS A 13 -9.61 3.27 -13.71
N ASN A 14 -9.95 4.41 -14.32
CA ASN A 14 -10.16 4.52 -15.77
C ASN A 14 -8.93 5.00 -16.55
N ALA A 15 -8.01 5.77 -15.94
CA ALA A 15 -6.99 6.51 -16.70
C ALA A 15 -5.52 6.20 -16.33
N THR A 16 -5.21 5.43 -15.28
CA THR A 16 -3.82 5.34 -14.79
C THR A 16 -3.23 3.92 -14.67
N PHE A 17 -4.03 2.85 -14.75
CA PHE A 17 -3.53 1.46 -14.66
C PHE A 17 -3.73 0.61 -15.94
N CYS A 18 -4.22 1.23 -17.01
CA CYS A 18 -4.37 0.61 -18.31
C CYS A 18 -3.32 1.22 -19.26
N GLU A 19 -2.16 0.58 -19.34
CA GLU A 19 -1.09 0.86 -20.31
C GLU A 19 -1.56 0.73 -21.77
N PRO A 20 -0.86 1.36 -22.74
CA PRO A 20 -1.27 1.40 -24.14
C PRO A 20 -1.40 0.00 -24.77
N ILE A 21 -2.41 -0.13 -25.62
CA ILE A 21 -2.76 -1.35 -26.37
C ILE A 21 -1.59 -1.73 -27.28
N TYR A 22 -0.86 -2.78 -26.92
CA TYR A 22 0.08 -3.48 -27.81
C TYR A 22 -0.54 -4.79 -28.32
N ASP A 23 -0.15 -5.16 -29.54
CA ASP A 23 -0.74 -6.22 -30.37
C ASP A 23 -0.69 -7.63 -29.72
N ASN A 24 -1.67 -7.95 -28.87
CA ASN A 24 -2.52 -9.17 -28.88
C ASN A 24 -3.40 -9.20 -27.62
N PRO A 25 -4.58 -8.54 -27.62
CA PRO A 25 -5.29 -8.16 -26.39
C PRO A 25 -5.84 -9.34 -25.58
N ILE A 26 -6.22 -10.45 -26.21
CA ILE A 26 -7.04 -11.48 -25.55
C ILE A 26 -6.24 -12.31 -24.52
N LEU A 27 -4.96 -12.62 -24.82
CA LEU A 27 -4.15 -13.49 -23.97
C LEU A 27 -3.63 -12.76 -22.72
N GLU A 28 -3.28 -11.49 -22.86
CA GLU A 28 -2.79 -10.65 -21.76
C GLU A 28 -3.91 -10.26 -20.78
N ILE A 29 -5.12 -9.98 -21.29
CA ILE A 29 -6.30 -9.70 -20.46
C ILE A 29 -6.59 -10.89 -19.53
N THR A 30 -6.59 -12.12 -20.06
CA THR A 30 -6.84 -13.31 -19.23
C THR A 30 -5.78 -13.54 -18.15
N LYS A 31 -4.50 -13.25 -18.41
CA LYS A 31 -3.44 -13.39 -17.41
C LYS A 31 -3.53 -12.31 -16.33
N LYS A 32 -3.65 -11.04 -16.73
CA LYS A 32 -3.76 -9.88 -15.81
C LYS A 32 -4.98 -9.98 -14.90
N GLU A 33 -6.12 -10.45 -15.44
CA GLU A 33 -7.32 -10.69 -14.64
C GLU A 33 -7.15 -11.83 -13.63
N THR A 34 -6.45 -12.90 -14.03
CA THR A 34 -6.18 -14.04 -13.16
C THR A 34 -5.24 -13.64 -12.02
N ASP A 35 -4.17 -12.89 -12.32
CA ASP A 35 -3.22 -12.42 -11.32
C ASP A 35 -3.86 -11.44 -10.33
N SER A 36 -4.72 -10.54 -10.82
CA SER A 36 -5.46 -9.61 -9.97
C SER A 36 -6.41 -10.35 -9.03
N ARG A 37 -7.16 -11.35 -9.52
CA ARG A 37 -8.04 -12.18 -8.68
C ARG A 37 -7.24 -12.99 -7.65
N ASN A 38 -6.10 -13.54 -8.06
CA ASN A 38 -5.20 -14.27 -7.17
C ASN A 38 -4.66 -13.37 -6.06
N LEU A 39 -4.28 -12.13 -6.38
CA LEU A 39 -3.82 -11.16 -5.39
C LEU A 39 -4.94 -10.76 -4.43
N ILE A 40 -6.15 -10.49 -4.93
CA ILE A 40 -7.33 -10.17 -4.10
C ILE A 40 -7.64 -11.32 -3.14
N ASN A 41 -7.68 -12.55 -3.65
CA ASN A 41 -7.90 -13.74 -2.84
C ASN A 41 -6.77 -13.97 -1.84
N PHE A 42 -5.53 -13.64 -2.23
CA PHE A 42 -4.39 -13.72 -1.35
C PHE A 42 -4.50 -12.73 -0.19
N ILE A 43 -4.87 -11.48 -0.40
CA ILE A 43 -4.91 -10.47 0.68
C ILE A 43 -6.18 -10.51 1.53
N ASN A 44 -7.30 -11.03 1.01
CA ASN A 44 -8.57 -11.06 1.72
C ASN A 44 -8.45 -11.81 3.06
N GLY A 45 -8.87 -11.17 4.15
CA GLY A 45 -8.81 -11.71 5.50
C GLY A 45 -7.40 -11.76 6.12
N LYS A 46 -6.34 -11.32 5.41
CA LYS A 46 -5.00 -11.26 5.99
C LYS A 46 -4.82 -10.03 6.89
N HIS A 47 -3.92 -10.17 7.86
CA HIS A 47 -3.38 -9.07 8.64
C HIS A 47 -1.98 -8.72 8.12
N LEU A 48 -1.81 -7.53 7.58
CA LEU A 48 -0.59 -7.09 6.90
C LEU A 48 0.25 -6.21 7.82
N LYS A 49 1.57 -6.38 7.79
CA LYS A 49 2.51 -5.43 8.37
C LYS A 49 2.87 -4.39 7.31
N VAL A 50 2.59 -3.13 7.60
CA VAL A 50 2.86 -2.01 6.71
C VAL A 50 3.99 -1.19 7.31
N ALA A 51 5.16 -1.27 6.68
CA ALA A 51 6.30 -0.49 7.09
C ALA A 51 6.21 0.92 6.47
N THR A 52 6.48 1.95 7.26
CA THR A 52 6.51 3.35 6.82
C THR A 52 7.66 4.10 7.48
N TYR A 53 7.94 5.29 6.98
CA TYR A 53 8.86 6.25 7.57
C TYR A 53 8.23 7.64 7.51
N ASP A 54 8.70 8.56 8.35
CA ASP A 54 8.13 9.89 8.42
C ASP A 54 8.63 10.76 7.27
N ASN A 55 7.72 11.00 6.33
CA ASN A 55 7.87 11.84 5.16
C ASN A 55 6.58 12.64 4.94
N VAL A 56 6.38 13.65 5.77
CA VAL A 56 5.21 14.54 5.68
C VAL A 56 5.25 15.31 4.35
N PRO A 57 4.14 15.44 3.61
CA PRO A 57 2.77 15.01 3.94
C PRO A 57 2.36 13.65 3.34
N LEU A 58 3.30 12.89 2.77
CA LEU A 58 3.02 11.66 2.03
C LEU A 58 2.70 10.50 2.96
N SER A 59 3.52 10.28 3.99
CA SER A 59 3.32 9.26 5.02
C SER A 59 4.00 9.67 6.31
N TRP A 60 3.35 9.52 7.45
CA TRP A 60 3.99 9.59 8.76
C TRP A 60 3.17 8.80 9.78
N THR A 61 3.68 8.70 10.99
CA THR A 61 3.00 8.02 12.09
C THR A 61 2.69 8.94 13.25
N GLU A 62 1.59 8.65 13.93
CA GLU A 62 1.17 9.32 15.16
C GLU A 62 0.85 8.27 16.22
N ASN A 63 1.07 8.64 17.49
CA ASN A 63 0.65 7.81 18.61
C ASN A 63 -0.88 7.89 18.75
N GLY A 64 -1.53 6.74 18.61
CA GLY A 64 -2.95 6.58 18.89
C GLY A 64 -3.24 6.57 20.40
N LEU A 65 -4.53 6.61 20.73
CA LEU A 65 -5.03 6.71 22.11
C LEU A 65 -4.57 5.57 23.05
N ASN A 66 -4.22 4.41 22.49
CA ASN A 66 -3.84 3.21 23.23
C ASN A 66 -2.35 2.83 23.06
N GLY A 67 -1.51 3.77 22.62
CA GLY A 67 -0.10 3.50 22.29
C GLY A 67 0.12 2.76 20.97
N SER A 68 -0.95 2.54 20.19
CA SER A 68 -0.86 1.98 18.83
C SER A 68 -0.34 3.02 17.85
N LEU A 69 0.56 2.63 16.94
CA LEU A 69 0.98 3.49 15.84
C LEU A 69 -0.14 3.63 14.81
N VAL A 70 -0.51 4.88 14.50
CA VAL A 70 -1.51 5.21 13.49
C VAL A 70 -0.82 5.90 12.33
N GLY A 71 -0.97 5.34 11.13
CA GLY A 71 -0.45 5.93 9.90
C GLY A 71 -1.30 7.10 9.41
N ARG A 72 -0.65 8.12 8.85
CA ARG A 72 -1.23 9.37 8.35
C ARG A 72 -0.60 9.79 7.04
N GLY A 73 -1.30 10.65 6.30
CA GLY A 73 -0.86 11.15 5.00
C GLY A 73 -1.54 10.45 3.84
N VAL A 74 -1.21 10.88 2.63
CA VAL A 74 -1.85 10.43 1.39
C VAL A 74 -1.73 8.91 1.22
N ALA A 75 -0.59 8.32 1.60
CA ALA A 75 -0.36 6.88 1.53
C ALA A 75 -1.39 6.07 2.33
N PHE A 76 -1.70 6.53 3.55
CA PHE A 76 -2.61 5.83 4.45
C PHE A 76 -4.08 6.03 4.08
N VAL A 77 -4.42 7.13 3.40
CA VAL A 77 -5.77 7.30 2.80
C VAL A 77 -5.99 6.25 1.71
N ILE A 78 -5.04 6.09 0.79
CA ILE A 78 -5.12 5.07 -0.26
C ILE A 78 -5.16 3.66 0.37
N LEU A 79 -4.29 3.40 1.34
CA LEU A 79 -4.25 2.11 2.02
C LEU A 79 -5.56 1.77 2.72
N ASP A 80 -6.24 2.74 3.34
CA ASP A 80 -7.53 2.51 3.98
C ASP A 80 -8.64 2.21 2.96
N ILE A 81 -8.64 2.88 1.80
CA ILE A 81 -9.54 2.55 0.68
C ILE A 81 -9.30 1.10 0.23
N LEU A 82 -8.04 0.70 0.05
CA LEU A 82 -7.68 -0.67 -0.34
C LEU A 82 -8.09 -1.68 0.73
N ARG A 83 -7.89 -1.35 2.01
CA ARG A 83 -8.28 -2.16 3.17
C ARG A 83 -9.78 -2.47 3.14
N GLN A 84 -10.60 -1.45 2.94
CA GLN A 84 -12.06 -1.58 2.86
C GLN A 84 -12.48 -2.38 1.63
N LYS A 85 -11.85 -2.12 0.48
CA LYS A 85 -12.18 -2.78 -0.80
C LYS A 85 -11.83 -4.26 -0.83
N PHE A 86 -10.68 -4.64 -0.25
CA PHE A 86 -10.15 -6.00 -0.32
C PHE A 86 -10.22 -6.76 1.02
N ASN A 87 -10.88 -6.18 2.01
CA ASN A 87 -11.19 -6.81 3.30
C ASN A 87 -9.95 -7.42 4.00
N PHE A 88 -8.85 -6.68 4.04
CA PHE A 88 -7.71 -7.02 4.87
C PHE A 88 -7.65 -6.12 6.10
N THR A 89 -6.73 -6.41 7.01
CA THR A 89 -6.41 -5.55 8.14
C THR A 89 -4.90 -5.28 8.14
N TYR A 90 -4.45 -4.22 8.81
CA TYR A 90 -3.02 -3.93 8.87
C TYR A 90 -2.61 -3.29 10.19
N GLU A 91 -1.34 -3.46 10.53
CA GLU A 91 -0.64 -2.73 11.57
C GLU A 91 0.54 -1.95 10.98
N VAL A 92 0.87 -0.82 11.59
CA VAL A 92 1.94 0.06 11.12
C VAL A 92 3.22 -0.23 11.90
N VAL A 93 4.32 -0.39 11.17
CA VAL A 93 5.66 -0.58 11.72
C VAL A 93 6.57 0.53 11.21
N ILE A 94 7.44 1.04 12.07
CA ILE A 94 8.44 2.06 11.73
C ILE A 94 9.82 1.44 11.97
N PRO A 95 10.79 1.64 11.08
CA PRO A 95 12.15 1.19 11.32
C PRO A 95 12.77 1.97 12.48
N GLU A 96 13.68 1.34 13.23
CA GLU A 96 14.25 1.88 14.47
C GLU A 96 14.86 3.28 14.30
N ARG A 97 15.42 3.55 13.12
CA ARG A 97 16.07 4.83 12.81
C ARG A 97 15.29 5.72 11.84
N ASN A 98 14.08 5.30 11.43
CA ASN A 98 13.14 6.12 10.65
C ASN A 98 13.71 6.71 9.36
N TYR A 99 14.54 5.95 8.63
CA TYR A 99 15.04 6.34 7.30
C TYR A 99 14.80 5.24 6.27
N VAL A 100 14.92 5.62 4.99
CA VAL A 100 14.61 4.73 3.87
C VAL A 100 15.62 3.58 3.75
N LEU A 101 16.92 3.87 3.80
CA LEU A 101 17.99 2.91 3.57
C LEU A 101 19.22 3.20 4.43
N GLY A 102 19.91 2.15 4.87
CA GLY A 102 21.16 2.21 5.64
C GLY A 102 21.08 1.39 6.92
N GLY A 103 22.08 1.55 7.79
CA GLY A 103 22.11 0.88 9.09
C GLY A 103 22.88 -0.43 9.08
N ASP A 104 23.05 -0.97 10.28
CA ASP A 104 23.80 -2.20 10.53
C ASP A 104 22.87 -3.41 10.52
N LYS A 105 21.58 -3.20 10.78
CA LYS A 105 20.55 -4.24 10.86
C LYS A 105 19.36 -3.94 9.92
N PRO A 106 18.62 -4.98 9.48
CA PRO A 106 17.43 -4.77 8.65
C PRO A 106 16.38 -3.84 9.29
N GLU A 107 16.22 -3.90 10.61
CA GLU A 107 15.22 -3.12 11.34
C GLU A 107 15.55 -1.63 11.40
N ASP A 108 16.78 -1.24 11.08
CA ASP A 108 17.20 0.16 11.06
C ASP A 108 16.55 0.96 9.93
N SER A 109 16.10 0.30 8.86
CA SER A 109 15.66 0.98 7.63
C SER A 109 14.38 0.41 7.03
N LEU A 110 13.64 1.25 6.31
CA LEU A 110 12.42 0.83 5.63
C LEU A 110 12.67 -0.32 4.65
N ILE A 111 13.72 -0.22 3.84
CA ILE A 111 14.09 -1.27 2.87
C ILE A 111 14.57 -2.54 3.58
N GLY A 112 15.27 -2.41 4.71
CA GLY A 112 15.67 -3.57 5.51
C GLY A 112 14.47 -4.31 6.11
N LEU A 113 13.45 -3.59 6.60
CA LEU A 113 12.18 -4.19 7.04
C LEU A 113 11.47 -4.92 5.89
N ALA A 114 11.47 -4.35 4.69
CA ALA A 114 10.89 -4.96 3.48
C ALA A 114 11.53 -6.31 3.13
N ASN A 115 12.86 -6.40 3.29
CA ASN A 115 13.62 -7.59 2.89
C ASN A 115 13.60 -8.68 3.96
N SER A 116 13.38 -8.32 5.22
CA SER A 116 13.39 -9.25 6.36
C SER A 116 12.01 -9.83 6.68
N SER A 117 10.93 -9.27 6.14
CA SER A 117 9.57 -9.69 6.40
C SER A 117 8.70 -9.58 5.15
N VAL A 118 7.58 -10.32 5.09
CA VAL A 118 6.51 -10.10 4.08
C VAL A 118 5.76 -8.80 4.44
N SER A 119 6.48 -7.70 4.59
CA SER A 119 5.95 -6.38 4.86
C SER A 119 5.79 -5.64 3.55
N ILE A 120 4.60 -5.13 3.28
CA ILE A 120 4.34 -4.35 2.07
C ILE A 120 4.92 -2.96 2.31
N VAL A 121 6.01 -2.63 1.62
CA VAL A 121 6.53 -1.27 1.58
C VAL A 121 5.76 -0.48 0.54
N GLY A 122 4.98 0.49 1.00
CA GLY A 122 4.38 1.51 0.16
C GLY A 122 5.45 2.47 -0.34
N LYS A 123 6.17 2.13 -1.41
CA LYS A 123 6.96 3.10 -2.17
C LYS A 123 6.00 3.89 -3.05
N LEU A 124 5.43 4.98 -2.52
CA LEU A 124 4.81 6.03 -3.33
C LEU A 124 5.93 6.91 -3.88
N VAL A 125 6.46 6.53 -5.05
CA VAL A 125 7.30 7.39 -5.90
C VAL A 125 6.73 7.34 -7.30
#